data_AF-X1UCY5-F1
#
_entry.id   AF-X1UCY5-F1
#
_cell.length_a   1.000
_cell.length_b   1.000
_cell.length_c   1.000
_cell.angle_alpha   90.00
_cell.angle_beta   90.00
_cell.angle_gamma   90.00
#
_symmetry.space_group_name_H-M   'P 1'
#
loop_
_entity.id
_entity.type
_entity.pdbx_description
1 polymer ?
#
loop_
_entity_poly.entity_id
_entity_poly.type
_entity_poly.pdbx_seq_one_letter_code
_entity_poly.pdbx_strand_id
1 'polypeptide(L)' 'MDYDLRIKKAMAEAEEKAWEALAGYKFIMFGYHASRWVNYKNLLGEHRANPFFLMVDMAQKKVNSWSS' A
#
# COMPACT_ATOMS: atom_id res chain seq x y z
N MET A 1 8.62 -26.03 0.84
CA MET A 1 7.47 -25.12 0.69
C MET A 1 8.03 -23.75 0.36
N ASP A 2 7.67 -23.16 -0.77
CA ASP A 2 8.22 -21.87 -1.21
C ASP A 2 7.59 -20.73 -0.38
N TYR A 3 8.38 -20.16 0.54
CA TYR A 3 7.94 -19.08 1.42
C TYR A 3 7.79 -17.77 0.65
N ASP A 4 8.70 -17.48 -0.28
CA ASP A 4 8.70 -16.26 -1.07
C ASP A 4 7.47 -16.18 -1.96
N LEU A 5 7.09 -17.29 -2.59
CA LEU A 5 5.85 -17.36 -3.37
C LEU A 5 4.61 -17.05 -2.53
N ARG A 6 4.56 -17.51 -1.27
CA ARG A 6 3.44 -17.21 -0.37
C ARG A 6 3.42 -15.75 0.05
N ILE A 7 4.59 -15.17 0.33
CA ILE A 7 4.69 -13.74 0.68
C ILE A 7 4.29 -12.88 -0.52
N LYS A 8 4.69 -13.25 -1.74
CA LYS A 8 4.29 -12.57 -2.98
C LYS A 8 2.78 -12.59 -3.20
N LYS A 9 2.13 -13.73 -2.97
CA LYS A 9 0.66 -13.83 -3.02
C LYS A 9 0.00 -12.94 -1.98
N ALA A 10 0.45 -13.01 -0.72
CA ALA A 10 -0.08 -12.17 0.35
C ALA A 10 0.15 -10.66 0.09
N MET A 11 1.27 -10.30 -0.55
CA MET A 11 1.56 -8.93 -0.99
C MET A 11 0.59 -8.48 -2.08
N ALA A 12 0.33 -9.31 -3.09
CA ALA A 12 -0.64 -9.00 -4.15
C ALA A 12 -2.07 -8.84 -3.59
N GLU A 13 -2.50 -9.74 -2.70
CA GLU A 13 -3.80 -9.64 -2.03
C GLU A 13 -3.91 -8.36 -1.18
N ALA A 14 -2.83 -7.98 -0.47
CA ALA A 14 -2.81 -6.74 0.30
C ALA A 14 -2.90 -5.49 -0.61
N GLU A 15 -2.29 -5.54 -1.80
CA GLU A 15 -2.39 -4.47 -2.80
C GLU A 15 -3.84 -4.29 -3.28
N GLU A 16 -4.47 -5.38 -3.70
CA GLU A 16 -5.86 -5.40 -4.18
C GLU A 16 -6.83 -4.89 -3.11
N LYS A 17 -6.74 -5.43 -1.89
CA LYS A 17 -7.63 -5.03 -0.79
C LYS A 17 -7.44 -3.58 -0.36
N ALA A 18 -6.23 -3.04 -0.46
CA ALA A 18 -5.99 -1.62 -0.21
C ALA A 18 -6.72 -0.75 -1.25
N TRP A 19 -6.64 -1.10 -2.53
CA TRP A 19 -7.34 -0.37 -3.59
C TRP A 19 -8.86 -0.46 -3.49
N GLU A 20 -9.40 -1.66 -3.23
CA GLU A 20 -10.83 -1.85 -2.97
C GLU A 20 -11.31 -0.99 -1.78
N ALA A 21 -10.55 -0.99 -0.68
CA ALA A 21 -10.87 -0.19 0.49
C ALA A 21 -10.84 1.31 0.19
N LEU A 22 -9.83 1.77 -0.56
CA LEU A 22 -9.69 3.17 -0.95
C LEU A 22 -10.84 3.62 -1.84
N ALA A 23 -11.18 2.83 -2.86
CA ALA A 23 -12.32 3.11 -3.75
C ALA A 23 -13.66 3.14 -3.00
N GLY A 24 -13.78 2.39 -1.90
CA GLY A 24 -14.95 2.37 -1.04
C GLY A 24 -14.94 3.36 0.13
N TYR A 25 -13.99 4.33 0.17
CA TYR A 25 -13.81 5.26 1.28
C TYR A 25 -13.59 4.60 2.66
N LYS A 26 -13.12 3.35 2.69
CA LYS A 26 -12.82 2.58 3.90
C LYS A 26 -11.39 2.87 4.37
N PHE A 27 -11.11 4.10 4.78
CA PHE A 27 -9.74 4.58 5.06
C PHE A 27 -8.97 3.76 6.11
N ILE A 28 -9.64 3.27 7.15
CA ILE A 28 -9.01 2.39 8.15
C ILE A 28 -8.52 1.08 7.49
N MET A 29 -9.34 0.47 6.65
CA MET A 29 -8.98 -0.76 5.94
C MET A 29 -7.91 -0.52 4.88
N PHE A 30 -7.94 0.64 4.21
CA PHE A 30 -6.87 1.05 3.32
C PHE A 30 -5.52 1.10 4.07
N GLY A 31 -5.45 1.80 5.21
CA GLY A 31 -4.22 1.87 6.01
C GLY A 31 -3.74 0.50 6.50
N TYR A 32 -4.68 -0.36 6.93
CA TYR A 32 -4.38 -1.73 7.33
C TYR A 32 -3.76 -2.56 6.18
N HIS A 33 -4.38 -2.58 5.01
CA HIS A 33 -3.86 -3.35 3.88
C HIS A 33 -2.58 -2.74 3.27
N ALA A 34 -2.48 -1.42 3.19
CA ALA A 34 -1.29 -0.73 2.71
C ALA A 34 -0.06 -1.00 3.60
N SER A 35 -0.22 -0.98 4.93
CA SER A 35 0.86 -1.33 5.85
C SER A 35 1.29 -2.79 5.73
N ARG A 36 0.34 -3.73 5.55
CA ARG A 36 0.65 -5.14 5.27
C ARG A 36 1.47 -5.30 3.99
N TRP A 37 1.12 -4.59 2.92
CA TRP A 37 1.88 -4.62 1.67
C TRP A 37 3.33 -4.18 1.89
N VAL A 38 3.55 -3.07 2.60
CA VAL A 38 4.90 -2.57 2.92
C VAL A 38 5.69 -3.59 3.75
N ASN A 39 5.05 -4.24 4.71
CA ASN A 39 5.69 -5.27 5.52
C ASN A 39 6.13 -6.47 4.67
N TYR A 40 5.29 -6.93 3.74
CA TYR A 40 5.67 -8.03 2.84
C TYR A 40 6.79 -7.64 1.87
N LYS A 41 6.76 -6.42 1.32
CA LYS A 41 7.85 -5.89 0.50
C LYS A 41 9.18 -5.92 1.26
N ASN A 42 9.17 -5.44 2.51
CA ASN A 42 10.36 -5.39 3.36
C ASN A 42 10.87 -6.80 3.69
N LEU A 43 9.97 -7.75 3.95
CA LEU A 43 10.33 -9.15 4.19
C LEU A 43 10.97 -9.83 2.98
N LEU A 44 10.51 -9.53 1.78
CA LEU A 44 11.09 -10.06 0.54
C LEU A 44 12.41 -9.40 0.14
N GLY A 45 12.74 -8.23 0.72
CA GLY A 45 13.89 -7.42 0.27
C GLY A 45 13.76 -6.90 -1.16
N GLU A 46 12.54 -6.85 -1.72
CA GLU A 46 12.32 -6.46 -3.10
C GLU A 46 12.36 -4.94 -3.29
N HIS A 47 13.13 -4.48 -4.28
CA HIS A 47 13.09 -3.10 -4.77
C HIS A 47 11.89 -2.86 -5.69
N ARG A 48 10.67 -3.01 -5.15
CA ARG A 48 9.42 -2.68 -5.84
C ARG A 48 8.93 -1.28 -5.45
N ALA A 49 8.47 -0.49 -6.43
CA ALA A 49 7.82 0.80 -6.17
C ALA A 49 6.54 0.61 -5.34
N ASN A 50 6.27 1.52 -4.40
CA ASN A 50 5.05 1.46 -3.60
C ASN A 50 3.84 1.80 -4.51
N PRO A 51 2.85 0.91 -4.65
CA PRO A 51 1.71 1.14 -5.54
C PRO A 51 0.87 2.34 -5.12
N PHE A 52 0.89 2.72 -3.84
CA PHE A 52 0.11 3.83 -3.30
C PHE A 52 0.82 5.19 -3.40
N PHE A 53 2.03 5.25 -3.98
CA PHE A 53 2.86 6.45 -4.02
C PHE A 53 2.12 7.66 -4.58
N LEU A 54 1.43 7.52 -5.72
CA LEU A 54 0.72 8.64 -6.35
C LEU A 54 -0.37 9.23 -5.44
N MET A 55 -1.08 8.40 -4.69
CA MET A 55 -2.12 8.86 -3.77
C MET A 55 -1.52 9.64 -2.59
N VAL A 56 -0.41 9.15 -2.05
CA VAL A 56 0.32 9.83 -0.97
C VAL A 56 0.88 11.16 -1.46
N ASP A 57 1.48 11.20 -2.66
CA ASP A 57 1.97 12.43 -3.27
C ASP A 57 0.86 13.46 -3.48
N MET A 58 -0.30 13.05 -3.99
CA MET A 58 -1.48 13.92 -4.13
C MET A 58 -1.94 14.48 -2.77
N ALA A 59 -2.02 13.62 -1.75
CA ALA A 59 -2.39 14.04 -0.40
C ALA A 59 -1.39 15.05 0.18
N GLN A 60 -0.09 14.79 0.00
CA GLN A 60 0.97 15.68 0.46
C GLN A 60 0.89 17.06 -0.21
N LYS A 61 0.68 17.10 -1.53
CA LYS A 61 0.47 18.35 -2.28
C LYS A 61 -0.72 19.12 -1.75
N LYS A 62 -1.82 18.45 -1.41
CA LYS A 62 -3.00 19.10 -0.84
C LYS A 62 -2.70 19.70 0.54
N VAL A 63 -2.00 18.97 1.41
CA VAL A 63 -1.59 19.47 2.74
C VAL A 63 -0.70 20.71 2.61
N ASN A 64 0.30 20.66 1.72
CA ASN A 64 1.22 21.77 1.51
C ASN A 64 0.50 23.02 0.99
N SER A 65 -0.55 22.86 0.16
CA SER A 65 -1.35 23.99 -0.33
C SER A 65 -2.13 24.75 0.74
N TRP A 66 -2.31 24.18 1.94
CA TRP A 66 -2.96 24.86 3.07
C TRP A 66 -2.00 25.71 3.90
N SER A 67 -0.70 25.56 3.67
CA SER A 67 0.36 26.27 4.41
C SER A 67 0.92 27.47 3.62
N SER A 68 0.33 27.77 2.45
CA SER A 68 0.67 28.87 1.55
C SER A 68 -0.42 29.95 1.60
#